data_AF-A0A9Q7ZLZ9-F1
#
_entry.id   AF-A0A9Q7ZLZ9-F1
#
_cell.length_a   1.000
_cell.length_b   1.000
_cell.length_c   1.000
_cell.angle_alpha   90.00
_cell.angle_beta   90.00
_cell.angle_gamma   90.00
#
_symmetry.space_group_name_H-M   'P 1'
#
loop_
_entity.id
_entity.type
_entity.pdbx_description
1 polymer ?
#
loop_
_entity_poly.entity_id
_entity_poly.type
_entity_poly.pdbx_seq_one_letter_code
_entity_poly.pdbx_strand_id
1 'polypeptide(L)'
;MESNGIDEVPDYTDPITFNAKISSPQVGQFVGLVRKLDALMISMDTLWLSSVLSNKQRVDGNYAWQQRIIKLARRIIDIEIRARKSAKAKGKEAEVEQVVPSTDDEITEEETDTPAN
;
A
#
# COMPACT_ATOMS: atom_id res chain seq x y z
N MET A 1 -21.11 9.48 -3.49
CA MET A 1 -21.95 8.91 -2.41
C MET A 1 -23.13 9.82 -2.17
N GLU A 2 -22.90 11.09 -1.81
CA GLU A 2 -23.95 12.13 -1.66
C GLU A 2 -24.86 12.27 -2.90
N SER A 3 -24.30 12.24 -4.12
CA SER A 3 -25.08 12.31 -5.37
C SER A 3 -26.05 11.13 -5.58
N ASN A 4 -25.83 10.04 -4.86
CA ASN A 4 -26.68 8.84 -4.88
C ASN A 4 -27.48 8.68 -3.58
N GLY A 5 -27.47 9.68 -2.69
CA GLY A 5 -28.20 9.65 -1.41
C GLY A 5 -27.71 8.58 -0.44
N ILE A 6 -26.40 8.26 -0.45
CA ILE A 6 -25.82 7.23 0.42
C ILE A 6 -25.05 7.91 1.56
N ASP A 7 -25.54 7.71 2.78
CA ASP A 7 -25.00 8.35 4.00
C ASP A 7 -24.35 7.36 4.97
N GLU A 8 -24.58 6.04 4.79
CA GLU A 8 -24.02 4.98 5.62
C GLU A 8 -22.89 4.23 4.91
N VAL A 9 -21.90 3.77 5.68
CA VAL A 9 -20.77 2.96 5.22
C VAL A 9 -20.85 1.56 5.84
N PRO A 10 -20.35 0.51 5.15
CA PRO A 10 -20.39 -0.85 5.67
C PRO A 10 -19.39 -1.06 6.81
N ASP A 11 -19.75 -1.94 7.74
CA ASP A 11 -18.81 -2.53 8.69
C ASP A 11 -18.06 -3.70 8.05
N TYR A 12 -16.83 -3.92 8.51
CA TYR A 12 -15.97 -5.00 8.03
C TYR A 12 -15.93 -6.14 9.03
N THR A 13 -15.89 -7.38 8.51
CA THR A 13 -15.94 -8.61 9.31
C THR A 13 -14.74 -8.76 10.24
N ASP A 14 -13.55 -8.32 9.82
CA ASP A 14 -12.30 -8.48 10.57
C ASP A 14 -11.40 -7.23 10.44
N PRO A 15 -11.70 -6.15 11.19
CA PRO A 15 -10.87 -4.95 11.17
C PRO A 15 -9.56 -5.17 11.94
N ILE A 16 -8.43 -4.81 11.33
CA ILE A 16 -7.11 -4.98 11.93
C ILE A 16 -6.58 -3.65 12.48
N THR A 17 -5.99 -3.69 13.67
CA THR A 17 -5.23 -2.57 14.24
C THR A 17 -3.74 -2.76 14.00
N PHE A 18 -3.11 -1.82 13.28
CA PHE A 18 -1.67 -1.80 13.05
C PHE A 18 -0.99 -0.62 13.76
N ASN A 19 -0.10 -0.93 14.70
CA ASN A 19 0.67 0.07 15.45
C ASN A 19 1.95 0.46 14.70
N ALA A 20 1.88 1.53 13.92
CA ALA A 20 3.02 2.04 13.15
C ALA A 20 3.88 3.02 13.95
N LYS A 21 5.19 2.79 14.02
CA LYS A 21 6.15 3.79 14.52
C LYS A 21 6.56 4.73 13.39
N ILE A 22 6.25 6.02 13.52
CA ILE A 22 6.63 7.04 12.55
C ILE A 22 8.02 7.57 12.91
N SER A 23 9.05 7.07 12.21
CA SER A 23 10.45 7.49 12.39
C SER A 23 10.83 8.71 11.55
N SER A 24 10.07 9.01 10.50
CA SER A 24 10.30 10.15 9.60
C SER A 24 8.99 10.70 9.03
N PRO A 25 8.99 11.97 8.55
CA PRO A 25 7.83 12.53 7.85
C PRO A 25 7.40 11.69 6.65
N GLN A 26 8.34 11.08 5.93
CA GLN A 26 8.06 10.24 4.76
C GLN A 26 7.32 8.96 5.14
N VAL A 27 7.70 8.29 6.24
CA VAL A 27 6.96 7.14 6.77
C VAL A 27 5.53 7.56 7.15
N GLY A 28 5.38 8.72 7.80
CA GLY A 28 4.06 9.26 8.13
C GLY A 28 3.19 9.52 6.90
N GLN A 29 3.77 10.05 5.83
CA GLN A 29 3.07 10.25 4.56
C GLN A 29 2.64 8.92 3.94
N PHE A 30 3.50 7.90 3.95
CA PHE A 30 3.16 6.57 3.42
C PHE A 30 2.02 5.92 4.20
N VAL A 31 2.06 5.94 5.54
CA VAL A 31 0.95 5.49 6.39
C VAL A 31 -0.34 6.26 6.10
N GLY A 32 -0.23 7.57 5.88
CA GLY A 32 -1.35 8.40 5.45
C GLY A 32 -1.94 7.99 4.10
N LEU A 33 -1.13 7.53 3.15
CA LEU A 33 -1.61 6.98 1.88
C LEU A 33 -2.34 5.65 2.07
N VAL A 34 -1.85 4.76 2.94
CA VAL A 34 -2.54 3.50 3.26
C VAL A 34 -3.92 3.77 3.86
N ARG A 35 -4.04 4.73 4.79
CA ARG A 35 -5.35 5.15 5.35
C ARG A 35 -6.30 5.73 4.31
N LYS A 36 -5.78 6.50 3.35
CA LYS A 36 -6.60 7.02 2.23
C LYS A 36 -7.04 5.91 1.28
N LEU A 37 -6.19 4.90 1.05
CA LEU A 37 -6.57 3.72 0.31
C LEU A 37 -7.70 2.97 1.02
N ASP A 38 -7.57 2.75 2.32
CA ASP A 38 -8.60 2.11 3.15
C ASP A 38 -9.95 2.83 3.05
N ALA A 39 -9.97 4.15 3.26
CA ALA A 39 -11.19 4.96 3.08
C ALA A 39 -11.78 4.90 1.66
N LEU A 40 -10.92 4.78 0.64
CA LEU A 40 -11.35 4.59 -0.75
C LEU A 40 -11.97 3.21 -0.97
N MET A 41 -11.42 2.14 -0.37
CA MET A 41 -12.00 0.79 -0.44
C MET A 41 -13.37 0.77 0.22
N ILE A 42 -13.52 1.38 1.40
CA ILE A 42 -14.82 1.56 2.06
C ILE A 42 -15.82 2.25 1.13
N SER A 43 -15.41 3.33 0.48
CA SER A 43 -16.27 4.06 -0.47
C SER A 43 -16.65 3.20 -1.68
N MET A 44 -15.72 2.41 -2.21
CA MET A 44 -15.97 1.51 -3.35
C MET A 44 -16.93 0.38 -2.97
N ASP A 45 -16.73 -0.25 -1.81
CA ASP A 45 -17.60 -1.31 -1.32
C ASP A 45 -19.00 -0.77 -1.00
N THR A 46 -19.09 0.45 -0.44
CA THR A 46 -20.38 1.13 -0.23
C THR A 46 -21.14 1.34 -1.54
N LEU A 47 -20.45 1.85 -2.57
CA LEU A 47 -21.06 2.06 -3.89
C LEU A 47 -21.44 0.74 -4.58
N TRP A 48 -20.70 -0.33 -4.31
CA TRP A 48 -21.03 -1.66 -4.82
C TRP A 48 -22.25 -2.26 -4.12
N LEU A 49 -22.31 -2.22 -2.79
CA LEU A 49 -23.43 -2.73 -1.99
C LEU A 49 -24.74 -1.97 -2.27
N SER A 50 -24.64 -0.69 -2.59
CA SER A 50 -25.76 0.15 -3.06
C SER A 50 -26.11 -0.02 -4.54
N SER A 51 -25.51 -1.00 -5.23
CA SER A 51 -25.74 -1.30 -6.66
C SER A 51 -25.37 -0.16 -7.63
N VAL A 52 -24.60 0.84 -7.20
CA VAL A 52 -24.10 1.92 -8.06
C VAL A 52 -22.91 1.44 -8.90
N LEU A 53 -22.03 0.62 -8.33
CA LEU A 53 -20.94 -0.02 -9.05
C LEU A 53 -21.26 -1.48 -9.35
N SER A 54 -20.90 -1.93 -10.56
CA SER A 54 -20.87 -3.35 -10.89
C SER A 54 -19.75 -4.08 -10.14
N ASN A 55 -19.89 -5.40 -9.98
CA ASN A 55 -18.84 -6.23 -9.37
C ASN A 55 -17.51 -6.09 -10.12
N LYS A 56 -17.53 -6.02 -11.46
CA LYS A 56 -16.35 -5.80 -12.29
C LYS A 56 -15.65 -4.48 -11.96
N GLN A 57 -16.40 -3.38 -11.87
CA GLN A 57 -15.82 -2.07 -11.53
C GLN A 57 -15.22 -2.03 -10.12
N ARG A 58 -15.87 -2.71 -9.15
CA ARG A 58 -15.33 -2.84 -7.79
C ARG A 58 -13.99 -3.58 -7.79
N VAL A 59 -13.95 -4.75 -8.41
CA VAL A 59 -12.75 -5.59 -8.50
C VAL A 59 -11.61 -4.86 -9.21
N ASP A 60 -11.87 -4.34 -10.42
CA ASP A 60 -10.86 -3.69 -11.24
C ASP A 60 -10.31 -2.43 -10.56
N GLY A 61 -11.18 -1.64 -9.92
CA GLY A 61 -10.77 -0.43 -9.21
C GLY A 61 -9.98 -0.73 -7.94
N ASN A 62 -10.39 -1.72 -7.12
CA ASN A 62 -9.65 -2.14 -5.93
C ASN A 62 -8.25 -2.61 -6.31
N TYR A 63 -8.15 -3.49 -7.32
CA TYR A 63 -6.87 -3.99 -7.81
C TYR A 63 -5.97 -2.86 -8.30
N ALA A 64 -6.49 -1.94 -9.12
CA ALA A 64 -5.71 -0.82 -9.65
C ALA A 64 -5.13 0.08 -8.54
N TRP A 65 -5.91 0.38 -7.50
CA TRP A 65 -5.47 1.21 -6.39
C TRP A 65 -4.48 0.50 -5.46
N GLN A 66 -4.71 -0.79 -5.16
CA GLN A 66 -3.74 -1.62 -4.44
C GLN A 66 -2.39 -1.68 -5.17
N GLN A 67 -2.43 -1.97 -6.47
CA GLN A 67 -1.23 -2.02 -7.32
C GLN A 67 -0.49 -0.69 -7.37
N ARG A 68 -1.21 0.45 -7.34
CA ARG A 68 -0.58 1.77 -7.33
C ARG A 68 0.23 2.00 -6.04
N ILE A 69 -0.28 1.59 -4.89
CA ILE A 69 0.44 1.69 -3.60
C ILE A 69 1.62 0.71 -3.55
N ILE A 70 1.43 -0.54 -4.01
CA ILE A 70 2.50 -1.55 -4.09
C ILE A 70 3.65 -1.04 -4.98
N LYS A 71 3.34 -0.48 -6.15
CA LYS A 71 4.35 0.11 -7.06
C LYS A 71 5.09 1.28 -6.42
N LEU A 72 4.42 2.10 -5.61
CA LEU A 72 5.09 3.17 -4.86
C LEU A 72 6.06 2.60 -3.82
N ALA A 73 5.63 1.60 -3.05
CA ALA A 73 6.49 0.94 -2.06
C ALA A 73 7.75 0.34 -2.71
N ARG A 74 7.59 -0.38 -3.82
CA ARG A 74 8.71 -0.94 -4.60
C ARG A 74 9.68 0.14 -5.05
N ARG A 75 9.19 1.29 -5.55
CA ARG A 75 10.06 2.41 -5.94
C ARG A 75 10.87 2.99 -4.78
N ILE A 76 10.32 3.02 -3.57
CA ILE A 76 11.06 3.48 -2.37
C ILE A 76 12.21 2.50 -2.07
N ILE A 77 11.93 1.20 -2.12
CA ILE A 77 12.93 0.14 -1.93
C ILE A 77 14.01 0.23 -3.03
N ASP A 78 13.62 0.42 -4.30
CA ASP A 78 14.57 0.57 -5.42
C ASP A 78 15.48 1.80 -5.27
N ILE A 79 15.00 2.87 -4.63
CA ILE A 79 15.83 4.05 -4.32
C ILE A 79 16.88 3.69 -3.26
N GLU A 80 16.50 2.94 -2.23
CA GLU A 80 17.40 2.46 -1.19
C GLU A 80 18.48 1.55 -1.76
N ILE A 81 18.11 0.57 -2.59
CA ILE A 81 19.05 -0.37 -3.22
C ILE A 81 20.05 0.39 -4.10
N ARG A 82 19.59 1.40 -4.86
CA ARG A 82 20.48 2.24 -5.68
C ARG A 82 21.40 3.12 -4.83
N ALA A 83 20.92 3.63 -3.69
CA ALA A 83 21.76 4.38 -2.76
C ALA A 83 22.89 3.50 -2.19
N ARG A 84 22.59 2.26 -1.79
CA ARG A 84 23.61 1.28 -1.36
C ARG A 84 24.64 0.98 -2.46
N LYS A 85 24.18 0.72 -3.68
CA LYS A 85 25.07 0.50 -4.84
C LYS A 85 25.98 1.71 -5.10
N SER A 86 25.46 2.93 -4.95
CA SER A 86 26.26 4.16 -5.07
C SER A 86 27.28 4.31 -3.95
N ALA A 87 26.93 3.96 -2.71
CA ALA A 87 27.86 3.98 -1.58
C ALA A 87 29.00 2.95 -1.77
N LYS A 88 28.66 1.75 -2.27
CA LYS A 88 29.65 0.73 -2.65
C LYS A 88 30.61 1.23 -3.72
N ALA A 89 30.09 1.85 -4.78
CA ALA A 89 30.93 2.44 -5.84
C ALA A 89 31.87 3.55 -5.32
N LYS A 90 31.52 4.21 -4.20
CA LYS A 90 32.34 5.23 -3.53
C LYS A 90 33.24 4.66 -2.43
N GLY A 91 33.30 3.34 -2.26
CA GLY A 91 34.12 2.68 -1.23
C GLY A 91 33.58 2.83 0.20
N LYS A 92 32.32 3.26 0.39
CA LYS A 92 31.69 3.46 1.70
C LYS A 92 30.77 2.30 2.14
N GLU A 93 30.93 1.13 1.54
CA GLU A 93 30.06 -0.03 1.80
C GLU A 93 30.09 -0.45 3.28
N ALA A 94 31.29 -0.54 3.88
CA ALA A 94 31.46 -0.94 5.27
C ALA A 94 30.82 0.03 6.28
N GLU A 95 30.84 1.34 5.98
CA GLU A 95 30.20 2.37 6.82
C GLU A 95 28.67 2.23 6.77
N VAL A 96 28.11 1.98 5.57
CA VAL A 96 26.66 1.79 5.41
C VAL A 96 26.20 0.50 6.09
N GLU A 97 26.92 -0.61 5.92
CA GLU A 97 26.53 -1.89 6.52
C GLU A 97 26.62 -1.86 8.05
N GLN A 98 27.56 -1.10 8.62
CA GLN A 98 27.66 -0.93 10.07
C GLN A 98 26.49 -0.13 10.65
N VAL A 99 26.00 0.89 9.93
CA VAL A 99 24.95 1.79 10.41
C VAL A 99 23.55 1.27 10.10
N VAL A 100 23.36 0.66 8.93
CA VAL A 100 22.09 0.07 8.48
C VAL A 100 22.39 -1.28 7.82
N PRO A 101 22.40 -2.38 8.59
CA PRO A 101 22.60 -3.71 8.01
C PRO A 101 21.50 -4.02 7.00
N SER A 102 21.84 -4.81 6.00
CA SER A 102 20.88 -5.25 4.99
C SER A 102 19.85 -6.18 5.64
N THR A 103 18.56 -5.87 5.48
CA THR A 103 17.48 -6.77 5.91
C THR A 103 17.16 -7.73 4.76
N ASP A 104 17.52 -9.01 4.91
CA ASP A 104 17.20 -10.11 3.99
C ASP A 104 15.72 -10.54 4.08
N ASP A 105 14.81 -9.58 4.29
CA ASP A 105 13.38 -9.87 4.23
C ASP A 105 13.02 -9.92 2.74
N GLU A 106 13.14 -11.12 2.16
CA GLU A 106 12.49 -11.48 0.91
C GLU A 106 11.01 -11.12 1.05
N ILE A 107 10.59 -10.01 0.43
CA ILE A 107 9.18 -9.70 0.30
C ILE A 107 8.63 -10.73 -0.66
N THR A 108 8.24 -11.90 -0.14
CA THR A 108 7.56 -12.93 -0.92
C THR A 108 6.31 -12.27 -1.47
N GLU A 109 6.24 -12.17 -2.79
CA GLU A 109 5.02 -11.82 -3.49
C GLU A 109 4.01 -12.92 -3.17
N GLU A 110 3.20 -12.77 -2.13
CA GLU A 110 1.92 -13.45 -2.10
C GLU A 110 1.15 -12.89 -3.30
N GLU A 111 1.06 -13.71 -4.35
CA GLU A 111 0.15 -13.50 -5.46
C GLU A 111 -1.22 -13.18 -4.86
N THR A 112 -1.62 -11.91 -4.97
CA THR A 112 -3.01 -11.55 -4.71
C THR A 112 -3.81 -12.29 -5.77
N ASP A 113 -4.42 -13.40 -5.34
CA ASP A 113 -5.22 -14.30 -6.14
C ASP A 113 -6.13 -13.47 -7.06
N THR A 114 -5.97 -13.71 -8.36
CA THR A 114 -6.79 -13.07 -9.37
C THR A 114 -8.22 -13.54 -9.13
N PRO A 115 -9.22 -12.65 -9.00
CA PRO A 115 -10.56 -13.11 -8.74
C PRO A 115 -11.02 -13.99 -9.89
N ALA A 116 -11.26 -15.26 -9.57
CA ALA A 116 -11.92 -16.21 -10.45
C ALA A 116 -13.27 -15.63 -10.88
N ASN A 117 -13.52 -15.76 -12.18
CA ASN A 117 -14.68 -15.27 -12.92
C ASN A 117 -16.01 -15.85 -12.41
#